data_AF-A0A6C0JG69-F1
#
_entry.id   AF-A0A6C0JG69-F1
#
_cell.length_a   1.000
_cell.length_b   1.000
_cell.length_c   1.000
_cell.angle_alpha   90.00
_cell.angle_beta   90.00
_cell.angle_gamma   90.00
#
_symmetry.space_group_name_H-M   'P 1'
#
loop_
_entity.id
_entity.type
_entity.pdbx_description
1 polymer ?
#
loop_
_entity_poly.entity_id
_entity_poly.type
_entity_poly.pdbx_seq_one_letter_code
_entity_poly.pdbx_strand_id
1 'polypeptide(L)'
;MEKRLNKKIETYVTSFKDSIRTKLSEIDFQEKNKVNEILEFIYDYERLSLIKDDLIKRKRIKNSIPVNNRCNAKRANGEQCTRRRKSKCDYCGTHVKGTPHGFFQTDETCENSIQKLEVVAQEVCGIVYYIDKFNNVYKTEDILEGKQNPAIIAKCVKQNEMVTIPELGLF
;
A
#
# COMPACT_ATOMS: atom_id res chain seq x y z
N MET A 1 31.97 22.23 -5.84
CA MET A 1 32.46 21.39 -4.72
C MET A 1 33.55 20.42 -5.17
N GLU A 2 33.33 19.68 -6.26
CA GLU A 2 34.31 18.77 -6.90
C GLU A 2 35.72 19.35 -7.04
N LYS A 3 35.89 20.49 -7.73
CA LYS A 3 37.21 21.13 -7.90
C LYS A 3 37.93 21.43 -6.58
N ARG A 4 37.18 21.80 -5.53
CA ARG A 4 37.76 22.08 -4.20
C ARG A 4 38.21 20.80 -3.49
N LEU A 5 37.44 19.72 -3.63
CA LEU A 5 37.80 18.40 -3.09
C LEU A 5 39.01 17.82 -3.83
N ASN A 6 39.01 17.84 -5.16
CA ASN A 6 40.15 17.38 -5.96
C ASN A 6 41.43 18.16 -5.63
N LYS A 7 41.33 19.49 -5.44
CA LYS A 7 42.50 20.28 -5.00
C LYS A 7 43.02 19.86 -3.62
N LYS A 8 42.15 19.53 -2.66
CA LYS A 8 42.56 19.01 -1.35
C LYS A 8 43.24 17.64 -1.47
N ILE A 9 42.66 16.74 -2.26
CA ILE A 9 43.23 15.40 -2.51
C ILE A 9 44.59 15.54 -3.19
N GLU A 10 44.71 16.39 -4.19
CA GLU A 10 45.96 16.66 -4.91
C GLU A 10 47.04 17.20 -3.97
N THR A 11 46.70 18.16 -3.11
CA THR A 11 47.65 18.72 -2.14
C THR A 11 48.13 17.63 -1.16
N TYR A 12 47.20 16.81 -0.66
CA TYR A 12 47.53 15.70 0.25
C TYR A 12 48.42 14.65 -0.42
N VAL A 13 48.05 14.18 -1.62
CA VAL A 13 48.82 13.17 -2.36
C VAL A 13 50.21 13.71 -2.73
N THR A 14 50.32 14.98 -3.12
CA THR A 14 51.63 15.60 -3.43
C THR A 14 52.51 15.64 -2.17
N SER A 15 51.98 16.11 -1.04
CA SER A 15 52.71 16.12 0.23
C SER A 15 53.14 14.73 0.70
N PHE A 16 52.34 13.71 0.40
CA PHE A 16 52.67 12.32 0.68
C PHE A 16 53.81 11.81 -0.21
N LYS A 17 53.76 12.05 -1.52
CA LYS A 17 54.85 11.71 -2.46
C LYS A 17 56.16 12.41 -2.05
N ASP A 18 56.10 13.68 -1.64
CA ASP A 18 57.27 14.44 -1.19
C ASP A 18 57.83 13.93 0.15
N SER A 19 56.97 13.47 1.05
CA SER A 19 57.39 12.83 2.30
C SER A 19 58.12 11.52 2.05
N ILE A 20 57.65 10.71 1.09
CA ILE A 20 58.34 9.48 0.67
C ILE A 20 59.70 9.83 0.07
N ARG A 21 59.77 10.83 -0.82
CA ARG A 21 61.04 11.27 -1.42
C ARG A 21 62.05 11.72 -0.36
N THR A 22 61.60 12.49 0.63
CA THR A 22 62.44 12.93 1.76
C THR A 22 62.95 11.72 2.55
N LYS A 23 62.07 10.77 2.88
CA LYS A 23 62.44 9.53 3.59
C LYS A 23 63.42 8.65 2.81
N LEU A 24 63.25 8.54 1.49
CA LEU A 24 64.17 7.81 0.61
C LEU A 24 65.53 8.49 0.51
N SER A 25 65.59 9.81 0.70
CA SER A 25 66.85 10.56 0.71
C SER A 25 67.58 10.46 2.06
N GLU A 26 66.86 10.25 3.16
CA GLU A 26 67.41 10.01 4.49
C GLU A 26 67.99 8.60 4.66
N ILE A 27 67.41 7.62 3.98
CA ILE A 27 67.87 6.22 4.02
C ILE A 27 68.89 6.05 2.90
N ASP A 28 70.18 6.05 3.24
CA ASP A 28 71.26 5.98 2.25
C ASP A 28 71.31 4.58 1.60
N PHE A 29 70.57 4.41 0.50
CA PHE A 29 70.50 3.15 -0.24
C PHE A 29 71.74 2.97 -1.13
N GLN A 30 72.32 1.77 -1.08
CA GLN A 30 73.46 1.37 -1.93
C GLN A 30 73.07 1.30 -3.43
N GLU A 31 71.82 0.94 -3.74
CA GLU A 31 71.32 0.78 -5.12
C GLU A 31 70.47 1.98 -5.57
N LYS A 32 71.12 3.11 -5.85
CA LYS A 32 70.44 4.36 -6.27
C LYS A 32 69.57 4.21 -7.53
N ASN A 33 69.93 3.30 -8.44
CA ASN A 33 69.18 3.07 -9.69
C ASN A 33 67.77 2.53 -9.42
N LYS A 34 67.62 1.52 -8.55
CA LYS A 34 66.31 0.94 -8.22
C LYS A 34 65.44 1.92 -7.41
N VAL A 35 66.06 2.77 -6.60
CA VAL A 35 65.34 3.84 -5.88
C VAL A 35 64.76 4.87 -6.85
N ASN A 36 65.49 5.23 -7.89
CA ASN A 36 64.99 6.14 -8.93
C ASN A 36 63.83 5.53 -9.73
N GLU A 37 63.90 4.24 -10.09
CA GLU A 37 62.78 3.54 -10.75
C GLU A 37 61.51 3.53 -9.88
N ILE A 38 61.66 3.32 -8.58
CA ILE A 38 60.53 3.37 -7.62
C ILE A 38 59.97 4.80 -7.51
N LEU A 39 60.83 5.82 -7.49
CA LEU A 39 60.41 7.22 -7.45
C LEU A 39 59.62 7.59 -8.71
N GLU A 40 60.10 7.22 -9.88
CA GLU A 40 59.40 7.43 -11.16
C GLU A 40 58.02 6.76 -11.11
N PHE A 41 57.95 5.49 -10.70
CA PHE A 41 56.67 4.79 -10.56
C PHE A 41 55.70 5.48 -9.60
N ILE A 42 56.19 5.98 -8.45
CA ILE A 42 55.36 6.70 -7.47
C ILE A 42 54.83 8.01 -8.04
N TYR A 43 55.65 8.78 -8.77
CA TYR A 43 55.25 10.06 -9.33
C TYR A 43 54.30 9.90 -10.53
N ASP A 44 54.52 8.89 -11.36
CA ASP A 44 53.67 8.55 -12.51
C ASP A 44 52.35 7.89 -12.12
N TYR A 45 52.24 7.36 -10.90
CA TYR A 45 51.00 6.77 -10.42
C TYR A 45 49.81 7.72 -10.55
N GLU A 46 48.73 7.20 -11.16
CA GLU A 46 47.54 7.95 -11.52
C GLU A 46 46.93 8.67 -10.31
N ARG A 47 46.59 9.95 -10.50
CA ARG A 47 46.03 10.78 -9.43
C ARG A 47 44.56 10.41 -9.23
N LEU A 48 44.15 10.24 -7.98
CA LEU A 48 42.74 10.08 -7.63
C LEU A 48 41.98 11.38 -7.96
N SER A 49 41.10 11.33 -8.96
CA SER A 49 40.17 12.41 -9.31
C SER A 49 38.73 11.99 -9.04
N LEU A 50 38.00 12.77 -8.24
CA LEU A 50 36.56 12.60 -8.08
C LEU A 50 35.85 13.24 -9.28
N ILE A 51 34.92 12.48 -9.87
CA ILE A 51 34.09 12.93 -10.99
C ILE A 51 32.73 13.39 -10.43
N LYS A 52 32.01 14.23 -11.18
CA LYS A 52 30.63 14.66 -10.84
C LYS A 52 29.72 13.51 -10.41
N ASP A 53 29.81 12.35 -11.06
CA ASP A 53 28.97 11.19 -10.79
C ASP A 53 29.19 10.57 -9.41
N ASP A 54 30.37 10.77 -8.82
CA ASP A 54 30.69 10.30 -7.46
C ASP A 54 30.04 11.17 -6.39
N LEU A 55 29.79 12.44 -6.70
CA LEU A 55 29.20 13.42 -5.80
C LEU A 55 27.68 13.52 -5.94
N ILE A 56 27.11 12.93 -6.99
CA ILE A 56 25.67 12.92 -7.22
C ILE A 56 25.05 11.77 -6.42
N LYS A 57 24.12 12.11 -5.53
CA LYS A 57 23.25 11.11 -4.89
C LYS A 57 22.42 10.44 -5.98
N ARG A 58 22.79 9.22 -6.34
CA ARG A 58 22.09 8.44 -7.38
C ARG A 58 20.62 8.32 -7.01
N LYS A 59 19.75 8.94 -7.80
CA LYS A 59 18.31 8.76 -7.70
C LYS A 59 17.98 7.43 -8.35
N ARG A 60 17.69 6.40 -7.55
CA ARG A 60 17.23 5.11 -8.09
C ARG A 60 16.01 5.36 -8.98
N ILE A 61 16.09 4.93 -10.24
CA ILE A 61 14.95 4.99 -11.16
C ILE A 61 13.83 4.17 -10.54
N LYS A 62 12.66 4.80 -10.38
CA LYS A 62 11.47 4.12 -9.88
C LYS A 62 10.87 3.36 -11.06
N ASN A 63 11.10 2.05 -11.14
CA ASN A 63 10.38 1.23 -12.10
C ASN A 63 8.89 1.22 -11.73
N SER A 64 8.02 1.53 -12.70
CA SER A 64 6.58 1.44 -12.52
C SER A 64 6.17 -0.03 -12.50
N ILE A 65 5.56 -0.45 -11.39
CA ILE A 65 4.97 -1.78 -11.28
C ILE A 65 3.51 -1.68 -11.72
N PRO A 66 3.01 -2.58 -12.60
CA PRO A 66 1.59 -2.63 -12.97
C PRO A 66 0.70 -2.70 -11.72
N VAL A 67 -0.46 -2.02 -11.74
CA VAL A 67 -1.34 -1.89 -10.56
C VAL A 67 -1.71 -3.26 -10.00
N ASN A 68 -2.01 -4.24 -10.86
CA ASN A 68 -2.34 -5.61 -10.46
C ASN A 68 -1.23 -6.32 -9.68
N ASN A 69 0.02 -5.88 -9.80
CA ASN A 69 1.17 -6.45 -9.11
C ASN A 69 1.63 -5.62 -7.90
N ARG A 70 0.92 -4.53 -7.59
CA ARG A 70 1.18 -3.71 -6.41
C ARG A 70 0.61 -4.38 -5.16
N CYS A 71 1.14 -3.97 -4.03
CA CYS A 71 0.67 -4.36 -2.71
C CYS A 71 -0.66 -3.69 -2.40
N ASN A 72 -1.62 -4.43 -1.84
CA ASN A 72 -2.96 -3.91 -1.52
C ASN A 72 -3.00 -3.05 -0.25
N ALA A 73 -1.99 -3.11 0.62
CA ALA A 73 -1.93 -2.25 1.81
C ALA A 73 -1.73 -0.75 1.48
N LYS A 74 -2.21 0.10 2.38
CA LYS A 74 -2.06 1.55 2.34
C LYS A 74 -0.88 2.01 3.21
N ARG A 75 -0.24 3.11 2.81
CA ARG A 75 0.75 3.83 3.63
C ARG A 75 0.03 4.68 4.69
N ALA A 76 0.78 5.24 5.64
CA ALA A 76 0.24 6.19 6.62
C ALA A 76 -0.51 7.38 5.98
N ASN A 77 -0.15 7.74 4.74
CA ASN A 77 -0.81 8.80 3.97
C ASN A 77 -2.12 8.34 3.29
N GLY A 78 -2.60 7.11 3.53
CA GLY A 78 -3.79 6.54 2.90
C GLY A 78 -3.60 6.03 1.46
N GLU A 79 -2.48 6.36 0.80
CA GLU A 79 -2.16 5.90 -0.56
C GLU A 79 -1.78 4.42 -0.63
N GLN A 80 -2.12 3.74 -1.73
CA GLN A 80 -1.73 2.35 -1.99
C GLN A 80 -0.20 2.20 -2.03
N CYS A 81 0.29 1.12 -1.43
CA CYS A 81 1.69 0.77 -1.45
C CYS A 81 2.19 0.49 -2.88
N THR A 82 3.18 1.26 -3.32
CA THR A 82 3.82 1.10 -4.64
C THR A 82 4.79 -0.07 -4.78
N ARG A 83 4.96 -0.89 -3.73
CA ARG A 83 5.89 -2.04 -3.74
C ARG A 83 5.22 -3.25 -4.38
N ARG A 84 6.02 -4.12 -5.02
CA ARG A 84 5.55 -5.38 -5.61
C ARG A 84 5.03 -6.34 -4.53
N ARG A 85 3.90 -7.00 -4.79
CA ARG A 85 3.37 -8.08 -3.94
C ARG A 85 4.31 -9.31 -3.95
N LYS A 86 4.34 -10.06 -2.85
CA LYS A 86 5.09 -11.32 -2.77
C LYS A 86 4.31 -12.44 -3.44
N SER A 87 4.97 -13.51 -3.89
CA SER A 87 4.28 -14.68 -4.45
C SER A 87 3.30 -15.26 -3.42
N LYS A 88 2.07 -15.55 -3.85
CA LYS A 88 0.98 -16.08 -3.01
C LYS A 88 0.57 -15.17 -1.84
N CYS A 89 0.79 -13.86 -1.95
CA CYS A 89 0.37 -12.90 -0.93
C CYS A 89 0.02 -11.56 -1.59
N ASP A 90 -1.04 -10.91 -1.13
CA ASP A 90 -1.49 -9.62 -1.68
C ASP A 90 -0.68 -8.41 -1.19
N TYR A 91 0.35 -8.68 -0.38
CA TYR A 91 1.11 -7.66 0.31
C TYR A 91 2.60 -7.78 -0.03
N CYS A 92 3.31 -6.64 0.05
CA CYS A 92 4.76 -6.65 -0.09
C CYS A 92 5.41 -7.14 1.21
N GLY A 93 6.67 -7.57 1.11
CA GLY A 93 7.39 -8.17 2.25
C GLY A 93 7.44 -7.31 3.52
N THR A 94 7.30 -5.98 3.42
CA THR A 94 7.24 -5.12 4.61
C THR A 94 5.86 -5.04 5.26
N HIS A 95 4.78 -5.09 4.48
CA HIS A 95 3.44 -5.11 5.06
C HIS A 95 3.12 -6.48 5.68
N VAL A 96 3.69 -7.57 5.14
CA VAL A 96 3.61 -8.91 5.73
C VAL A 96 4.42 -9.01 7.05
N LYS A 97 5.60 -8.38 7.10
CA LYS A 97 6.42 -8.38 8.33
C LYS A 97 5.88 -7.43 9.40
N GLY A 98 5.23 -6.34 8.99
CA GLY A 98 4.70 -5.31 9.87
C GLY A 98 3.28 -5.56 10.35
N THR A 99 2.76 -6.78 10.23
CA THR A 99 1.42 -7.16 10.74
C THR A 99 1.59 -7.79 12.13
N PRO A 100 1.44 -7.04 13.24
CA PRO A 100 1.58 -7.59 14.60
C PRO A 100 0.45 -8.56 14.96
N HIS A 101 -0.75 -8.34 14.42
CA HIS A 101 -1.90 -9.24 14.49
C HIS A 101 -2.40 -9.39 13.05
N GLY A 102 -2.33 -10.59 12.48
CA GLY A 102 -2.67 -10.86 11.07
C GLY A 102 -4.01 -10.22 10.66
N PHE A 103 -4.11 -9.88 9.37
CA PHE A 103 -5.24 -9.23 8.70
C PHE A 103 -6.51 -9.06 9.53
N PHE A 104 -6.87 -7.81 9.85
CA PHE A 104 -8.24 -7.48 10.17
C PHE A 104 -9.04 -7.62 8.89
N GLN A 105 -9.55 -8.82 8.65
CA GLN A 105 -10.64 -9.03 7.74
C GLN A 105 -11.86 -8.43 8.45
N THR A 106 -12.10 -7.13 8.28
CA THR A 106 -13.47 -6.64 8.34
C THR A 106 -14.13 -7.30 7.16
N ASP A 107 -14.69 -8.47 7.42
CA ASP A 107 -15.68 -9.05 6.55
C ASP A 107 -16.77 -7.99 6.37
N GLU A 108 -16.64 -7.17 5.32
CA GLU A 108 -17.79 -6.76 4.51
C GLU A 108 -18.31 -8.02 3.79
N THR A 109 -18.49 -9.11 4.52
CA THR A 109 -19.58 -10.00 4.21
C THR A 109 -20.81 -9.12 4.43
N CYS A 110 -21.30 -8.54 3.34
CA CYS A 110 -22.73 -8.58 3.09
C CYS A 110 -23.12 -10.07 3.13
N GLU A 111 -23.15 -10.65 4.34
CA GLU A 111 -23.98 -11.81 4.58
C GLU A 111 -25.37 -11.27 4.29
N ASN A 112 -25.93 -11.67 3.16
CA ASN A 112 -27.36 -11.67 2.96
C ASN A 112 -27.93 -12.60 4.04
N SER A 113 -27.93 -12.13 5.29
CA SER A 113 -28.51 -12.84 6.41
C SER A 113 -29.98 -12.94 6.07
N ILE A 114 -30.43 -14.16 5.78
CA ILE A 114 -31.83 -14.44 5.52
C ILE A 114 -32.57 -14.13 6.82
N GLN A 115 -33.16 -12.94 6.91
CA GLN A 115 -33.93 -12.53 8.06
C GLN A 115 -35.31 -13.18 7.97
N LYS A 116 -35.65 -13.97 8.98
CA LYS A 116 -37.00 -14.52 9.11
C LYS A 116 -37.91 -13.41 9.64
N LEU A 117 -38.93 -13.07 8.86
CA LEU A 117 -39.94 -12.08 9.21
C LEU A 117 -41.28 -12.79 9.46
N GLU A 118 -41.95 -12.45 10.55
CA GLU A 118 -43.30 -12.93 10.84
C GLU A 118 -44.34 -12.01 10.20
N VAL A 119 -45.26 -12.59 9.42
CA VAL A 119 -46.40 -11.89 8.83
C VAL A 119 -47.69 -12.39 9.48
N VAL A 120 -48.62 -11.47 9.75
CA VAL A 120 -49.94 -11.75 10.34
C VAL A 120 -51.01 -11.56 9.27
N ALA A 121 -51.92 -12.53 9.16
CA ALA A 121 -53.10 -12.41 8.31
C ALA A 121 -54.16 -11.54 9.01
N GLN A 122 -54.55 -10.46 8.37
CA GLN A 122 -55.54 -9.52 8.90
C GLN A 122 -56.62 -9.24 7.84
N GLU A 123 -57.87 -9.31 8.27
CA GLU A 123 -59.02 -9.00 7.41
C GLU A 123 -59.28 -7.49 7.41
N VAL A 124 -59.25 -6.89 6.22
CA VAL A 124 -59.58 -5.49 5.99
C VAL A 124 -60.67 -5.46 4.92
N CYS A 125 -61.85 -4.95 5.28
CA CYS A 125 -63.01 -4.83 4.38
C CYS A 125 -63.41 -6.15 3.67
N GLY A 126 -63.27 -7.30 4.36
CA GLY A 126 -63.63 -8.62 3.81
C GLY A 126 -62.55 -9.29 2.96
N ILE A 127 -61.38 -8.67 2.81
CA ILE A 127 -60.23 -9.23 2.09
C ILE A 127 -59.09 -9.46 3.09
N VAL A 128 -58.46 -10.64 3.02
CA VAL A 128 -57.34 -11.01 3.90
C VAL A 128 -56.02 -10.49 3.32
N TYR A 129 -55.31 -9.70 4.11
CA TYR A 129 -53.98 -9.17 3.79
C TYR A 129 -52.92 -9.72 4.76
N TYR A 130 -51.69 -9.88 4.27
CA TYR A 130 -50.56 -10.29 5.09
C TYR A 130 -49.70 -9.08 5.44
N ILE A 131 -49.56 -8.81 6.73
CA ILE A 131 -48.94 -7.59 7.26
C ILE A 131 -47.82 -7.95 8.24
N ASP A 132 -46.67 -7.29 8.14
CA ASP A 132 -45.58 -7.46 9.11
C ASP A 132 -45.66 -6.51 10.33
N LYS A 133 -44.66 -6.60 11.22
CA LYS A 133 -44.48 -5.70 12.37
C LYS A 133 -44.13 -4.25 11.95
N PHE A 134 -43.67 -4.03 10.73
CA PHE A 134 -43.31 -2.73 10.19
C PHE A 134 -44.45 -2.09 9.36
N ASN A 135 -45.64 -2.69 9.39
CA ASN A 135 -46.84 -2.25 8.69
C ASN A 135 -46.73 -2.30 7.15
N ASN A 136 -45.87 -3.16 6.61
CA ASN A 136 -45.80 -3.47 5.18
C ASN A 136 -46.84 -4.54 4.84
N VAL A 137 -47.60 -4.29 3.76
CA VAL A 137 -48.60 -5.21 3.22
C VAL A 137 -47.98 -5.95 2.03
N TYR A 138 -47.95 -7.27 2.12
CA TYR A 138 -47.34 -8.13 1.11
C TYR A 138 -48.35 -8.67 0.11
N LYS A 139 -47.85 -8.99 -1.09
CA LYS A 139 -48.62 -9.71 -2.10
C LYS A 139 -48.99 -11.11 -1.60
N THR A 140 -50.29 -11.42 -1.59
CA THR A 140 -50.83 -12.71 -1.12
C THR A 140 -50.24 -13.89 -1.88
N GLU A 141 -50.14 -13.79 -3.21
CA GLU A 141 -49.53 -14.82 -4.08
C GLU A 141 -48.08 -15.13 -3.65
N ASP A 142 -47.24 -14.10 -3.46
CA ASP A 142 -45.83 -14.28 -3.10
C ASP A 142 -45.67 -14.94 -1.71
N ILE A 143 -46.59 -14.66 -0.77
CA ILE A 143 -46.61 -15.26 0.58
C ILE A 143 -47.06 -16.72 0.51
N LEU A 144 -48.09 -17.02 -0.28
CA LEU A 144 -48.61 -18.39 -0.45
C LEU A 144 -47.62 -19.30 -1.19
N GLU A 145 -46.85 -18.75 -2.13
CA GLU A 145 -45.78 -19.46 -2.86
C GLU A 145 -44.49 -19.64 -2.03
N GLY A 146 -44.38 -18.99 -0.86
CA GLY A 146 -43.18 -19.06 -0.02
C GLY A 146 -41.96 -18.38 -0.65
N LYS A 147 -42.19 -17.36 -1.49
CA LYS A 147 -41.14 -16.68 -2.26
C LYS A 147 -40.20 -15.90 -1.36
N GLN A 148 -38.90 -15.99 -1.62
CA GLN A 148 -37.90 -15.16 -0.95
C GLN A 148 -38.03 -13.71 -1.42
N ASN A 149 -38.05 -12.76 -0.47
CA ASN A 149 -38.30 -11.33 -0.70
C ASN A 149 -39.65 -11.06 -1.42
N PRO A 150 -40.79 -11.34 -0.75
CA PRO A 150 -42.11 -11.07 -1.31
C PRO A 150 -42.31 -9.56 -1.59
N ALA A 151 -43.05 -9.24 -2.65
CA ALA A 151 -43.29 -7.85 -3.03
C ALA A 151 -44.21 -7.14 -2.03
N ILE A 152 -43.81 -5.92 -1.63
CA ILE A 152 -44.63 -5.02 -0.81
C ILE A 152 -45.55 -4.24 -1.76
N ILE A 153 -46.87 -4.36 -1.55
CA ILE A 153 -47.88 -3.68 -2.37
C ILE A 153 -48.29 -2.35 -1.74
N ALA A 154 -48.36 -2.29 -0.41
CA ALA A 154 -48.83 -1.10 0.28
C ALA A 154 -48.29 -1.02 1.72
N LYS A 155 -48.55 0.10 2.40
CA LYS A 155 -48.38 0.24 3.86
C LYS A 155 -49.71 0.44 4.58
N CYS A 156 -49.90 -0.27 5.70
CA CYS A 156 -51.09 -0.11 6.52
C CYS A 156 -50.89 0.95 7.61
N VAL A 157 -51.96 1.62 8.02
CA VAL A 157 -51.98 2.52 9.17
C VAL A 157 -52.86 1.90 10.24
N LYS A 158 -52.31 1.69 11.43
CA LYS A 158 -53.05 1.17 12.59
C LYS A 158 -53.50 2.35 13.46
N GLN A 159 -54.80 2.65 13.49
CA GLN A 159 -55.36 3.65 14.40
C GLN A 159 -56.28 2.97 15.41
N ASN A 160 -55.84 2.98 16.67
CA ASN A 160 -56.50 2.51 17.89
C ASN A 160 -56.95 1.04 17.89
N GLU A 161 -57.75 0.56 16.92
CA GLU A 161 -58.08 -0.86 16.67
C GLU A 161 -58.42 -1.18 15.19
N MET A 162 -58.49 -0.17 14.31
CA MET A 162 -58.80 -0.34 12.89
C MET A 162 -57.52 -0.27 12.05
N VAL A 163 -57.40 -1.20 11.11
CA VAL A 163 -56.29 -1.26 10.15
C VAL A 163 -56.80 -0.83 8.80
N THR A 164 -56.27 0.29 8.33
CA THR A 164 -56.63 0.90 7.05
C THR A 164 -55.44 0.84 6.11
N ILE A 165 -55.70 0.72 4.81
CA ILE A 165 -54.67 0.65 3.77
C ILE A 165 -54.96 1.79 2.77
N PRO A 166 -54.46 3.01 3.04
CA PRO A 166 -54.80 4.20 2.25
C PRO A 166 -54.41 4.08 0.77
N GLU A 167 -53.30 3.41 0.48
CA GLU A 167 -52.78 3.22 -0.90
C GLU A 167 -53.69 2.32 -1.75
N LEU A 168 -54.52 1.49 -1.12
CA LEU A 168 -55.53 0.67 -1.81
C LEU A 168 -56.93 1.29 -1.76
N GLY A 169 -57.05 2.53 -1.25
CA GLY A 169 -58.33 3.22 -1.10
C GLY A 169 -59.25 2.63 -0.02
N LEU A 170 -58.69 1.84 0.90
CA LEU A 170 -59.41 1.19 2.00
C LEU A 170 -59.24 2.04 3.27
N PHE A 171 -60.27 2.82 3.58
CA PHE A 171 -60.37 3.72 4.74
C PHE A 171 -61.21 3.13 5.86
#